data_AF-A0A8H5VPN6-F1
#
_entry.id   AF-A0A8H5VPN6-F1
#
_cell.length_a   1.000
_cell.length_b   1.000
_cell.length_c   1.000
_cell.angle_alpha   90.00
_cell.angle_beta   90.00
_cell.angle_gamma   90.00
#
_symmetry.space_group_name_H-M   'P 1'
#
loop_
_entity.id
_entity.type
_entity.pdbx_description
1 polymer ?
#
loop_
_entity_poly.entity_id
_entity_poly.type
_entity_poly.pdbx_seq_one_letter_code
_entity_poly.pdbx_strand_id
1 'polypeptide(L)'
;MHNGKLAIMYAWYWPEDQPADGNFVSGHRHDWENVVVFIDNYQSPGATLYAAAASGHGDYKKNKNPQHSGNNVMAEYFTSLGKNHELQFKTSPGHTY
;
A
#
# COMPACT_ATOMS: atom_id res chain seq x y z
N MET A 1 -0.64 -6.58 -16.74
CA MET A 1 -1.92 -7.33 -16.66
C MET A 1 -1.74 -8.53 -15.77
N HIS A 2 -2.70 -8.82 -14.88
CA HIS A 2 -2.71 -10.02 -14.05
C HIS A 2 -4.13 -10.59 -13.98
N ASN A 3 -4.33 -11.85 -14.35
CA ASN A 3 -5.64 -12.53 -14.38
C ASN A 3 -6.75 -11.71 -15.07
N GLY A 4 -6.43 -11.08 -16.21
CA GLY A 4 -7.38 -10.27 -16.97
C GLY A 4 -7.69 -8.89 -16.41
N LYS A 5 -7.05 -8.48 -15.30
CA LYS A 5 -7.19 -7.14 -14.71
C LYS A 5 -5.96 -6.27 -14.99
N LEU A 6 -6.17 -4.97 -15.12
CA LEU A 6 -5.06 -4.01 -15.13
C LEU A 6 -4.55 -3.89 -13.70
N ALA A 7 -3.25 -4.06 -13.52
CA ALA A 7 -2.57 -3.92 -12.24
C ALA A 7 -1.61 -2.75 -12.31
N ILE A 8 -1.78 -1.78 -11.42
CA ILE A 8 -0.93 -0.59 -11.32
C ILE A 8 -0.26 -0.63 -9.95
N MET A 9 1.06 -0.61 -9.93
CA MET A 9 1.85 -0.55 -8.70
C MET A 9 2.29 0.88 -8.44
N TYR A 10 2.01 1.37 -7.23
CA TYR A 10 2.56 2.62 -6.71
C TYR A 10 3.51 2.26 -5.59
N ALA A 11 4.75 2.73 -5.67
CA ALA A 11 5.78 2.45 -4.69
C ALA A 11 6.33 3.76 -4.12
N TRP A 12 6.65 3.71 -2.84
CA TRP A 12 7.25 4.81 -2.10
C TRP A 12 8.55 4.33 -1.46
N TYR A 13 9.48 5.27 -1.36
CA TYR A 13 10.76 5.07 -0.73
C TYR A 13 10.86 5.94 0.51
N TRP A 14 11.27 5.35 1.62
CA TRP A 14 11.73 6.07 2.81
C TRP A 14 13.23 5.88 2.99
N PRO A 15 13.98 6.91 3.41
CA PRO A 15 15.41 6.78 3.67
C PRO A 15 15.78 5.78 4.76
N GLU A 16 14.84 5.46 5.65
CA GLU A 16 15.04 4.65 6.85
C GLU A 16 13.71 4.01 7.27
N ASP A 17 13.78 2.75 7.72
CA ASP A 17 12.73 2.06 8.48
C ASP A 17 13.21 1.89 9.93
N GLN A 18 12.69 2.74 10.81
CA GLN A 18 13.09 2.78 12.21
C GLN A 18 11.83 2.94 13.07
N PRO A 19 11.27 1.84 13.61
CA PRO A 19 9.99 1.87 14.32
C PRO A 19 10.09 2.39 15.76
N ALA A 20 11.29 2.47 16.32
CA ALA A 20 11.54 3.03 17.65
C ALA A 20 12.94 3.67 17.73
N ASP A 21 13.10 4.64 18.63
CA ASP A 21 14.39 5.25 18.91
C ASP A 21 15.40 4.21 19.44
N GLY A 22 16.65 4.29 18.98
CA GLY A 22 17.68 3.31 19.33
C GLY A 22 17.42 1.94 18.72
N ASN A 23 18.03 0.90 19.27
CA ASN A 23 17.99 -0.46 18.69
C ASN A 23 17.06 -1.41 19.43
N PHE A 24 16.01 -0.90 20.08
CA PHE A 24 15.04 -1.76 20.80
C PHE A 24 14.22 -2.64 19.85
N VAL A 25 13.94 -2.13 18.64
CA VAL A 25 13.41 -2.89 17.51
C VAL A 25 14.40 -2.66 16.37
N SER A 26 14.91 -3.73 15.76
CA SER A 26 15.91 -3.61 14.70
C SER A 26 15.33 -2.82 13.53
N GLY A 27 15.93 -1.67 13.21
CA GLY A 27 15.63 -0.91 11.99
C GLY A 27 16.61 -1.23 10.86
N HIS A 28 16.37 -0.62 9.70
CA HIS A 28 17.27 -0.68 8.56
C HIS A 28 17.28 0.61 7.74
N ARG A 29 18.43 0.85 7.09
CA ARG A 29 18.56 1.89 6.08
C ARG A 29 17.78 1.48 4.84
N HIS A 30 17.04 2.44 4.29
CA HIS A 30 16.14 2.28 3.16
C HIS A 30 14.89 1.48 3.52
N ASP A 31 13.76 1.96 2.99
CA ASP A 31 12.53 1.21 2.98
C ASP A 31 11.79 1.40 1.66
N TRP A 32 11.17 0.33 1.19
CA TRP A 32 10.39 0.30 -0.04
C TRP A 32 9.08 -0.41 0.22
N GLU A 33 8.02 0.36 0.21
CA GLU A 33 6.66 -0.14 0.35
C GLU A 33 5.84 0.22 -0.89
N ASN A 34 4.85 -0.60 -1.23
CA ASN A 34 4.02 -0.41 -2.40
C ASN A 34 2.56 -0.85 -2.19
N VAL A 35 1.67 -0.27 -2.99
CA VAL A 35 0.34 -0.79 -3.21
C VAL A 35 0.18 -1.23 -4.66
N VAL A 36 -0.53 -2.32 -4.87
CA VAL A 36 -0.99 -2.75 -6.20
C VAL A 36 -2.49 -2.57 -6.29
N VAL A 37 -2.95 -1.74 -7.22
CA VAL A 37 -4.35 -1.48 -7.52
C VAL A 37 -4.76 -2.30 -8.74
N PHE A 38 -5.81 -3.10 -8.59
CA PHE A 38 -6.39 -3.90 -9.67
C PHE A 38 -7.66 -3.24 -10.18
N ILE A 39 -7.75 -3.05 -11.49
CA ILE A 39 -8.85 -2.37 -12.18
C ILE A 39 -9.53 -3.35 -13.14
N ASP A 40 -10.85 -3.41 -13.06
CA ASP A 40 -11.70 -4.14 -14.00
C ASP A 40 -12.21 -3.23 -15.11
N ASN A 41 -12.61 -3.82 -16.25
CA ASN A 41 -13.17 -3.10 -17.40
C ASN A 41 -12.33 -1.89 -17.87
N TYR A 42 -11.01 -1.93 -17.63
CA TYR A 42 -10.09 -0.79 -17.80
C TYR A 42 -9.97 -0.27 -19.25
N GLN A 43 -10.43 -1.06 -20.23
CA GLN A 43 -10.46 -0.67 -21.65
C GLN A 43 -11.71 0.13 -22.04
N SER A 44 -12.64 0.32 -21.11
CA SER A 44 -13.89 1.04 -21.31
C SER A 44 -13.99 2.24 -20.35
N PRO A 45 -14.84 3.24 -20.65
CA PRO A 45 -15.09 4.34 -19.71
C PRO A 45 -15.66 3.91 -18.35
N GLY A 46 -16.15 2.67 -18.22
CA GLY A 46 -16.68 2.10 -16.97
C GLY A 46 -15.65 1.33 -16.15
N ALA A 47 -14.39 1.76 -16.16
CA ALA A 47 -13.33 1.14 -15.36
C ALA A 47 -13.67 1.22 -13.86
N THR A 48 -13.52 0.11 -13.14
CA THR A 48 -13.85 0.03 -11.72
C THR A 48 -12.71 -0.55 -10.91
N LEU A 49 -12.55 -0.06 -9.68
CA LEU A 49 -11.66 -0.66 -8.70
C LEU A 49 -12.14 -2.08 -8.38
N TYR A 50 -11.28 -3.07 -8.63
CA TYR A 50 -11.58 -4.48 -8.38
C TYR A 50 -11.06 -4.96 -7.02
N ALA A 51 -9.82 -4.64 -6.72
CA ALA A 51 -9.14 -4.97 -5.47
C ALA A 51 -7.88 -4.12 -5.33
N ALA A 52 -7.31 -4.09 -4.13
CA ALA A 52 -5.97 -3.58 -3.93
C ALA A 52 -5.19 -4.45 -2.93
N ALA A 53 -3.88 -4.37 -2.98
CA ALA A 53 -2.97 -5.07 -2.10
C ALA A 53 -1.93 -4.09 -1.56
N ALA A 54 -1.72 -4.06 -0.25
CA ALA A 54 -0.73 -3.20 0.41
C ALA A 54 0.40 -4.04 0.99
N SER A 55 1.66 -3.65 0.76
CA SER A 55 2.82 -4.40 1.22
C SER A 55 2.99 -4.40 2.74
N GLY A 56 3.76 -5.37 3.22
CA GLY A 56 4.30 -5.38 4.57
C GLY A 56 5.08 -6.66 4.81
N HIS A 57 6.32 -6.53 5.31
CA HIS A 57 7.14 -7.66 5.76
C HIS A 57 7.36 -8.76 4.71
N GLY A 58 7.45 -8.39 3.43
CA GLY A 58 7.61 -9.33 2.31
C GLY A 58 6.31 -9.93 1.77
N ASP A 59 5.16 -9.59 2.36
CA ASP A 59 3.84 -10.07 2.00
C ASP A 59 2.89 -8.92 1.57
N TYR A 60 1.64 -9.28 1.26
CA TYR A 60 0.59 -8.32 0.92
C TYR A 60 -0.70 -8.55 1.69
N LYS A 61 -1.22 -7.46 2.28
CA LYS A 61 -2.59 -7.33 2.77
C LYS A 61 -3.53 -7.08 1.58
N LYS A 62 -4.25 -8.12 1.17
CA LYS A 62 -5.17 -8.08 0.01
C LYS A 62 -6.58 -7.69 0.45
N ASN A 63 -7.18 -6.71 -0.21
CA ASN A 63 -8.53 -6.24 0.08
C ASN A 63 -9.34 -6.07 -1.23
N LYS A 64 -10.51 -6.71 -1.32
CA LYS A 64 -11.44 -6.54 -2.46
C LYS A 64 -12.28 -5.27 -2.37
N ASN A 65 -12.32 -4.64 -1.20
CA ASN A 65 -13.01 -3.38 -0.94
C ASN A 65 -12.11 -2.46 -0.09
N PRO A 66 -10.95 -2.03 -0.64
CA PRO A 66 -10.03 -1.15 0.07
C PRO A 66 -10.70 0.21 0.32
N GLN A 67 -10.33 0.88 1.40
CA GLN A 67 -10.77 2.25 1.64
C GLN A 67 -10.24 3.16 0.53
N HIS A 68 -11.10 4.02 -0.01
CA HIS A 68 -10.76 4.94 -1.09
C HIS A 68 -11.56 6.23 -1.01
N SER A 69 -11.03 7.30 -1.60
CA SER A 69 -11.72 8.58 -1.82
C SER A 69 -11.78 8.83 -3.33
N GLY A 70 -12.98 8.80 -3.90
CA GLY A 70 -13.15 8.74 -5.35
C GLY A 70 -12.40 7.55 -5.93
N ASN A 71 -11.46 7.81 -6.85
CA ASN A 71 -10.64 6.77 -7.50
C ASN A 71 -9.30 6.50 -6.80
N ASN A 72 -9.04 7.15 -5.66
CA ASN A 72 -7.76 7.05 -4.96
C ASN A 72 -7.89 6.11 -3.76
N VAL A 73 -7.19 4.97 -3.77
CA VAL A 73 -7.05 4.14 -2.57
C VAL A 73 -6.35 4.93 -1.46
N MET A 74 -6.81 4.77 -0.23
CA MET A 74 -6.27 5.46 0.94
C MET A 74 -5.42 4.47 1.74
N ALA A 75 -4.11 4.61 1.63
CA ALA A 75 -3.14 3.81 2.36
C ALA A 75 -2.45 4.63 3.45
N GLU A 76 -1.95 3.94 4.48
CA GLU A 76 -1.05 4.50 5.48
C GLU A 76 0.20 3.66 5.64
N TYR A 77 1.29 4.35 5.94
CA TYR A 77 2.57 3.81 6.36
C TYR A 77 2.62 3.88 7.89
N PHE A 78 2.74 2.73 8.55
CA PHE A 78 2.62 2.62 9.99
C PHE A 78 3.49 1.49 10.55
N THR A 79 3.70 1.51 11.86
CA THR A 79 4.37 0.45 12.60
C THR A 79 3.37 -0.36 13.42
N SER A 80 3.53 -1.69 13.46
CA SER A 80 2.88 -2.54 14.45
C SER A 80 3.87 -2.93 15.56
N LEU A 81 3.37 -3.21 16.78
CA LEU A 81 4.23 -3.42 17.94
C LEU A 81 5.28 -4.53 17.67
N GLY A 82 6.56 -4.17 17.78
CA GLY A 82 7.67 -5.10 17.59
C GLY A 82 8.00 -5.40 16.12
N LYS A 83 7.46 -4.63 15.17
CA LYS A 83 7.77 -4.76 13.74
C LYS A 83 8.23 -3.44 13.13
N ASN A 84 8.93 -3.57 12.03
CA ASN A 84 9.23 -2.51 11.07
C ASN A 84 7.96 -1.96 10.41
N HIS A 85 8.11 -0.94 9.57
CA HIS A 85 6.97 -0.32 8.94
C HIS A 85 6.32 -1.23 7.89
N GLU A 86 5.07 -0.92 7.56
CA GLU A 86 4.26 -1.63 6.57
C GLU A 86 3.10 -0.74 6.09
N LEU A 87 2.43 -1.13 5.00
CA LEU A 87 1.26 -0.40 4.48
C LEU A 87 -0.08 -1.05 4.78
N GLN A 88 -1.09 -0.30 5.20
CA GLN A 88 -2.47 -0.79 5.23
C GLN A 88 -3.46 0.20 4.63
N PHE A 89 -4.67 -0.25 4.32
CA PHE A 89 -5.74 0.64 3.89
C PHE A 89 -6.43 1.26 5.10
N LYS A 90 -6.73 2.55 5.02
CA LYS A 90 -7.29 3.35 6.12
C LYS A 90 -8.38 4.31 5.67
N THR A 91 -9.20 4.78 6.61
CA THR A 91 -10.32 5.68 6.30
C THR A 91 -9.96 7.16 6.31
N SER A 92 -8.85 7.56 6.93
CA SER A 92 -8.44 8.97 6.94
C SER A 92 -7.72 9.35 5.64
N PRO A 93 -7.94 10.57 5.11
CA PRO A 93 -7.25 11.03 3.91
C PRO A 93 -5.72 10.96 4.05
N GLY A 94 -5.06 10.59 2.96
CA GLY A 94 -3.61 10.70 2.80
C GLY A 94 -3.21 11.98 2.07
N HIS A 95 -2.01 11.97 1.51
CA HIS A 95 -1.53 13.02 0.62
C HIS A 95 -1.39 12.47 -0.81
N THR A 96 -1.73 13.28 -1.81
CA THR A 96 -1.51 12.97 -3.23
C THR A 96 -0.41 13.87 -3.74
N TYR A 97 0.59 13.29 -4.40
CA TYR A 97 1.71 13.99 -5.03
C TYR A 97 1.53 14.05 -6.54
#